data_AF-A0ABD1T9F1-F1
#
_entry.id   AF-A0ABD1T9F1-F1
#
_cell.length_a   1.000
_cell.length_b   1.000
_cell.length_c   1.000
_cell.angle_alpha   90.00
_cell.angle_beta   90.00
_cell.angle_gamma   90.00
#
_symmetry.space_group_name_H-M   'P 1'
#
loop_
_entity.id
_entity.type
_entity.pdbx_description
1 polymer ?
#
loop_
_entity_poly.entity_id
_entity_poly.type
_entity_poly.pdbx_seq_one_letter_code
_entity_poly.pdbx_strand_id
1 'polypeptide(L)'
;MKNELTPATNVLKEVRVFLEANPSEIITIIIENYVRSPNGLARAFNTSSLMKFWFPVSRMPKNGQDWPTVVDMVQKNQRLVVFTSKASKESFERIAYQWRYMVENQCKLSQN
;
A
#
# COMPACT_ATOMS: atom_id res chain seq x y z
N MET A 1 -9.09 25.59 15.54
CA MET A 1 -9.01 24.14 15.23
C MET A 1 -7.55 23.80 15.03
N LYS A 2 -6.96 22.92 15.86
CA LYS A 2 -5.61 22.43 15.62
C LYS A 2 -5.69 21.36 14.53
N ASN A 3 -5.11 21.61 13.37
CA ASN A 3 -4.83 20.55 12.40
C ASN A 3 -3.69 19.71 12.98
N GLU A 4 -4.01 18.63 13.67
CA GLU A 4 -3.00 17.69 14.14
C GLU A 4 -2.50 16.84 12.97
N LEU A 5 -1.59 17.41 12.18
CA LEU A 5 -0.80 16.67 11.21
C LEU A 5 0.14 15.74 11.99
N THR A 6 -0.16 14.44 11.97
CA THR A 6 0.74 13.43 12.53
C THR A 6 1.70 12.93 11.44
N PRO A 7 2.97 12.63 11.78
CA PRO A 7 3.86 11.97 10.84
C PRO A 7 3.26 10.64 10.36
N ALA A 8 3.29 10.38 9.05
CA ALA A 8 2.78 9.14 8.48
C ALA A 8 3.37 7.88 9.14
N THR A 9 4.60 7.95 9.64
CA THR A 9 5.27 6.86 10.37
C THR A 9 4.53 6.43 11.63
N ASN A 10 3.77 7.32 12.30
CA ASN A 10 2.97 6.97 13.47
C ASN A 10 1.81 6.05 13.06
N VAL A 11 1.03 6.45 12.05
CA VAL A 11 -0.06 5.64 11.50
C VAL A 11 0.47 4.32 10.93
N LEU A 12 1.60 4.34 10.23
CA LEU A 12 2.22 3.11 9.73
C LEU A 12 2.67 2.16 10.85
N LYS A 13 3.01 2.66 12.04
CA LYS A 13 3.29 1.79 13.20
C LYS A 13 2.03 1.13 13.74
N GLU A 14 0.87 1.80 13.67
CA GLU A 14 -0.42 1.19 14.03
C GLU A 14 -0.77 0.05 13.06
N VAL A 15 -0.55 0.25 11.75
CA VAL A 15 -0.69 -0.81 10.73
C VAL A 15 0.20 -2.01 11.06
N ARG A 16 1.45 -1.78 11.47
CA ARG A 16 2.34 -2.87 11.89
C ARG A 16 1.77 -3.63 13.08
N VAL A 17 1.33 -2.92 14.12
CA VAL A 17 0.75 -3.55 15.32
C VAL A 17 -0.47 -4.39 14.95
N PHE A 18 -1.34 -3.88 14.06
CA PHE A 18 -2.48 -4.63 13.57
C PHE A 18 -2.06 -5.91 12.82
N LEU A 19 -1.13 -5.83 11.88
CA LEU A 19 -0.68 -7.01 11.11
C LEU A 19 0.05 -8.03 11.99
N GLU A 20 0.74 -7.60 13.05
CA GLU A 20 1.36 -8.49 14.04
C GLU A 20 0.32 -9.21 14.90
N ALA A 21 -0.74 -8.52 15.31
CA ALA A 21 -1.83 -9.10 16.10
C ALA A 21 -2.76 -10.00 15.28
N ASN A 22 -2.85 -9.78 13.97
CA ASN A 22 -3.78 -10.45 13.07
C ASN A 22 -3.02 -11.15 11.94
N PRO A 23 -2.53 -12.39 12.13
CA PRO A 23 -1.61 -13.05 11.19
C PRO A 23 -2.26 -13.43 9.84
N SER A 24 -3.58 -13.54 9.79
CA SER A 24 -4.33 -13.90 8.58
C SER A 24 -4.84 -12.70 7.78
N GLU A 25 -4.71 -11.49 8.32
CA GLU A 25 -5.26 -10.28 7.69
C GLU A 25 -4.30 -9.68 6.67
N ILE A 26 -4.89 -9.04 5.66
CA ILE A 26 -4.19 -8.30 4.61
C ILE A 26 -4.64 -6.85 4.66
N ILE A 27 -3.70 -5.93 4.59
CA ILE A 27 -3.97 -4.49 4.48
C ILE A 27 -3.58 -4.00 3.09
N THR A 28 -4.47 -3.21 2.48
CA THR A 28 -4.17 -2.41 1.29
C THR A 28 -4.11 -0.94 1.66
N ILE A 29 -3.04 -0.25 1.25
CA ILE A 29 -2.86 1.20 1.43
C ILE A 29 -2.75 1.85 0.05
N ILE A 30 -3.53 2.91 -0.20
CA ILE A 30 -3.43 3.75 -1.40
C ILE A 30 -2.94 5.12 -0.94
N ILE A 31 -1.80 5.57 -1.49
CA ILE A 31 -1.13 6.80 -1.05
C ILE A 31 -1.17 7.84 -2.17
N GLU A 32 -1.87 8.94 -1.90
CA GLU A 32 -1.70 10.16 -2.67
C GLU A 32 -0.32 10.78 -2.36
N ASN A 33 0.60 10.73 -3.32
CA ASN A 33 2.02 10.88 -3.04
C ASN A 33 2.61 12.22 -3.49
N TYR A 34 2.79 13.11 -2.51
CA TYR A 34 3.46 14.40 -2.67
C TYR A 34 4.95 14.40 -2.24
N VAL A 35 5.52 13.24 -1.88
CA VAL A 35 6.90 13.14 -1.37
C VAL A 35 7.92 13.31 -2.50
N ARG A 36 8.72 14.37 -2.39
CA ARG A 36 9.76 14.73 -3.38
C ARG A 36 11.13 14.12 -3.10
N SER A 37 11.44 13.80 -1.85
CA SER A 37 12.75 13.22 -1.51
C SER A 37 12.87 11.80 -2.10
N PRO A 38 14.01 11.45 -2.72
CA PRO A 38 14.24 10.09 -3.22
C PRO A 38 14.07 9.06 -2.10
N ASN A 39 13.32 8.00 -2.36
CA ASN A 39 13.03 6.93 -1.40
C ASN A 39 12.34 7.39 -0.10
N GLY A 40 11.77 8.60 -0.06
CA GLY A 40 11.14 9.12 1.16
C GLY A 40 9.99 8.24 1.66
N LEU A 41 9.19 7.71 0.73
CA LEU A 41 8.08 6.83 1.07
C LEU A 41 8.60 5.44 1.51
N ALA A 42 9.54 4.86 0.77
CA ALA A 42 10.16 3.58 1.13
C ALA A 42 10.84 3.65 2.52
N ARG A 43 11.51 4.76 2.84
CA ARG A 43 12.09 4.99 4.18
C ARG A 43 11.03 4.98 5.27
N ALA A 44 9.87 5.60 5.06
CA ALA A 44 8.80 5.62 6.05
C ALA A 44 8.30 4.19 6.37
N PHE A 45 8.06 3.36 5.35
CA PHE A 45 7.70 1.95 5.54
C PHE A 45 8.80 1.13 6.24
N ASN A 46 10.05 1.37 5.88
CA ASN A 46 11.20 0.71 6.51
C ASN A 46 11.34 1.09 8.00
N THR A 47 11.27 2.38 8.32
CA THR A 47 11.32 2.89 9.71
C THR A 47 10.14 2.40 10.55
N SER A 48 8.99 2.13 9.94
CA SER A 48 7.84 1.53 10.61
C SER A 48 7.87 0.00 10.64
N SER A 49 8.97 -0.64 10.21
CA SER A 49 9.17 -2.10 10.20
C SER A 49 8.07 -2.88 9.45
N LEU A 50 7.52 -2.28 8.39
CA LEU A 50 6.45 -2.88 7.57
C LEU A 50 6.97 -3.68 6.36
N MET A 51 8.24 -3.53 5.99
CA MET A 51 8.81 -4.21 4.82
C MET A 51 8.75 -5.74 4.92
N LYS A 52 8.70 -6.30 6.14
CA LYS A 52 8.50 -7.74 6.36
C LYS A 52 7.14 -8.27 5.91
N PHE A 53 6.16 -7.39 5.71
CA PHE A 53 4.82 -7.72 5.23
C PHE A 53 4.63 -7.40 3.74
N TRP A 54 5.63 -6.82 3.08
CA TRP A 54 5.47 -6.17 1.77
C TRP A 54 5.09 -7.14 0.66
N PHE A 55 3.99 -6.85 -0.06
CA PHE A 55 3.64 -7.56 -1.28
C PHE A 55 4.40 -6.96 -2.48
N PRO A 56 5.27 -7.72 -3.16
CA PRO A 56 6.15 -7.17 -4.17
C PRO A 56 5.47 -6.94 -5.52
N VAL A 57 5.83 -5.85 -6.21
CA VAL A 57 5.34 -5.51 -7.56
C VAL A 57 5.58 -6.64 -8.57
N SER A 58 6.64 -7.43 -8.41
CA SER A 58 6.94 -8.58 -9.29
C SER A 58 5.89 -9.69 -9.23
N ARG A 59 5.05 -9.72 -8.19
CA ARG A 59 3.96 -10.67 -8.01
C ARG A 59 2.58 -10.07 -8.24
N MET A 60 2.51 -8.78 -8.56
CA MET A 60 1.24 -8.16 -8.93
C MET A 60 0.82 -8.67 -10.31
N PRO A 61 -0.47 -8.98 -10.51
CA PRO A 61 -0.95 -9.42 -11.79
C PRO A 61 -0.76 -8.35 -12.85
N LYS A 62 -0.51 -8.78 -14.07
CA LYS A 62 -0.42 -7.92 -15.26
C LYS A 62 -1.31 -8.48 -16.34
N ASN A 63 -1.83 -7.60 -17.19
CA ASN A 63 -2.58 -8.00 -18.40
C ASN A 63 -3.75 -8.95 -18.09
N GLY A 64 -4.50 -8.69 -17.01
CA GLY A 64 -5.67 -9.49 -16.63
C GLY A 64 -5.37 -10.82 -15.96
N GLN A 65 -4.12 -11.08 -15.55
CA GLN A 65 -3.80 -12.23 -14.70
C GLN A 65 -4.49 -12.15 -13.34
N ASP A 66 -4.64 -13.31 -12.69
CA ASP A 66 -5.20 -13.40 -11.35
C ASP A 66 -4.23 -12.91 -10.29
N TRP A 67 -4.78 -12.30 -9.24
CA TRP A 67 -4.05 -12.06 -8.00
C TRP A 67 -3.71 -13.40 -7.32
N PRO A 68 -2.58 -13.49 -6.58
CA PRO A 68 -2.37 -14.60 -5.66
C PRO A 68 -3.54 -14.72 -4.68
N THR A 69 -3.84 -15.94 -4.26
CA THR A 69 -4.87 -16.16 -3.24
C THR A 69 -4.48 -15.52 -1.92
N VAL A 70 -5.47 -15.15 -1.11
CA VAL A 70 -5.25 -14.66 0.26
C VAL A 70 -4.40 -15.66 1.06
N VAL A 71 -4.66 -16.96 0.89
CA VAL A 71 -3.89 -18.04 1.53
C VAL A 71 -2.40 -17.97 1.14
N ASP A 72 -2.08 -17.82 -0.15
CA ASP A 72 -0.69 -17.70 -0.60
C ASP A 72 -0.01 -16.43 -0.04
N MET A 73 -0.73 -15.30 -0.03
CA MET A 73 -0.22 -14.04 0.52
C MET A 73 0.09 -14.16 2.01
N VAL A 74 -0.80 -14.78 2.78
CA VAL A 74 -0.61 -15.03 4.21
C VAL A 74 0.54 -15.98 4.47
N GLN A 75 0.61 -17.12 3.76
CA GLN A 75 1.68 -18.11 3.91
C GLN A 75 3.08 -17.53 3.65
N LYS A 76 3.19 -16.58 2.72
CA LYS A 76 4.46 -15.88 2.41
C LYS A 76 4.70 -14.64 3.26
N ASN A 77 3.79 -14.32 4.19
CA ASN A 77 3.76 -13.08 4.96
C ASN A 77 3.82 -11.82 4.08
N GLN A 78 3.23 -11.85 2.89
CA GLN A 78 3.14 -10.74 1.95
C GLN A 78 1.76 -10.10 2.04
N ARG A 79 1.49 -9.51 3.20
CA ARG A 79 0.16 -9.09 3.67
C ARG A 79 -0.07 -7.57 3.64
N LEU A 80 0.87 -6.81 3.11
CA LEU A 80 0.77 -5.37 2.92
C LEU A 80 0.88 -5.03 1.43
N VAL A 81 -0.24 -4.67 0.82
CA VAL A 81 -0.31 -4.19 -0.57
C VAL A 81 -0.31 -2.67 -0.57
N VAL A 82 0.62 -2.05 -1.29
CA VAL A 82 0.76 -0.58 -1.30
C VAL A 82 0.72 -0.05 -2.72
N PHE A 83 -0.22 0.86 -2.95
CA PHE A 83 -0.34 1.63 -4.17
C PHE A 83 0.02 3.10 -3.94
N THR A 84 0.50 3.75 -4.99
CA THR A 84 0.80 5.19 -4.98
C THR A 84 0.23 5.89 -6.21
N SER A 85 -0.17 7.14 -6.04
CA SER A 85 -0.70 7.98 -7.12
C SER A 85 0.38 8.51 -8.08
N LYS A 86 1.67 8.29 -7.81
CA LYS A 86 2.79 8.83 -8.60
C LYS A 86 3.51 7.75 -9.41
N ALA A 87 3.34 7.77 -10.74
CA ALA A 87 3.85 6.75 -11.66
C ALA A 87 5.36 6.46 -11.54
N SER A 88 6.19 7.49 -11.33
CA SER A 88 7.64 7.34 -11.22
C SER A 88 8.07 6.44 -10.05
N LYS A 89 7.22 6.26 -9.04
CA LYS A 89 7.58 5.47 -7.85
C LYS A 89 7.66 3.97 -8.14
N GLU A 90 6.98 3.48 -9.17
CA GLU A 90 7.06 2.06 -9.52
C GLU A 90 8.41 1.71 -10.16
N SER A 91 8.89 2.51 -11.11
CA SER A 91 10.16 2.25 -11.79
C SER A 91 11.37 2.44 -10.87
N PHE A 92 11.34 3.45 -10.00
CA PHE A 92 12.49 3.83 -9.16
C PHE A 92 12.44 3.26 -7.75
N GLU A 93 11.27 3.22 -7.11
CA GLU A 93 11.12 2.83 -5.69
C GLU A 93 10.39 1.49 -5.53
N ARG A 94 9.96 0.87 -6.63
CA ARG A 94 9.23 -0.42 -6.67
C ARG A 94 7.93 -0.40 -5.84
N ILE A 95 7.26 0.76 -5.80
CA ILE A 95 5.93 0.93 -5.20
C ILE A 95 4.89 1.02 -6.32
N ALA A 96 3.85 0.19 -6.25
CA ALA A 96 2.91 0.00 -7.35
C ALA A 96 2.15 1.28 -7.70
N TYR A 97 2.15 1.66 -8.97
CA TYR A 97 1.35 2.78 -9.45
C TYR A 97 -0.12 2.35 -9.57
N GLN A 98 -1.01 2.99 -8.81
CA GLN A 98 -2.40 2.53 -8.65
C GLN A 98 -3.12 2.30 -9.99
N TRP A 99 -2.91 3.18 -10.97
CA TRP A 99 -3.59 3.16 -12.27
C TRP A 99 -3.15 2.03 -13.20
N ARG A 100 -2.14 1.23 -12.83
CA ARG A 100 -1.78 -0.01 -13.53
C ARG A 100 -2.55 -1.24 -13.03
N TYR A 101 -3.12 -1.17 -11.83
CA TYR A 101 -3.66 -2.34 -11.13
C TYR A 101 -5.09 -2.16 -10.66
N MET A 102 -5.64 -0.95 -10.72
CA MET A 102 -6.95 -0.59 -10.19
C MET A 102 -7.79 0.12 -11.25
N VAL A 103 -9.11 -0.05 -11.16
CA VAL A 103 -10.11 0.72 -11.91
C VAL A 103 -10.91 1.52 -10.89
N GLU A 104 -11.05 2.83 -11.10
CA GLU A 104 -11.95 3.68 -10.31
C GLU A 104 -13.32 3.73 -11.00
N ASN A 105 -14.38 3.46 -10.24
CA ASN A 105 -15.75 3.64 -10.71
C ASN A 105 -16.36 4.89 -10.08
N GLN A 106 -17.27 5.55 -10.81
CA GLN A 106 -17.94 6.74 -10.30
C GLN A 106 -18.97 6.35 -9.23
N CYS A 107 -18.89 6.98 -8.06
CA CYS A 107 -19.99 6.97 -7.10
C CYS A 107 -21.06 7.96 -7.57
N LYS A 108 -22.19 7.45 -8.09
CA LYS A 108 -23.37 8.28 -8.37
C LYS A 108 -24.24 8.31 -7.13
N LEU A 109 -24.28 9.44 -6.43
CA LEU A 109 -25.32 9.68 -5.44
C LEU A 109 -26.64 9.87 -6.19
N SER A 110 -27.62 8.99 -5.95
CA SER A 110 -28.97 9.19 -6.45
C SER A 110 -29.54 10.45 -5.81
N GLN A 111 -29.81 11.48 -6.61
CA GLN A 111 -30.61 12.61 -6.17
C GLN A 111 -32.08 12.14 -6.13
N ASN A 112 -32.62 11.96 -4.93
CA ASN A 112 -34.05 11.82 -4.68
C ASN A 112 -34.58 13.18 -4.22
#